data_AF-A0A9W6TJ49-F1
#
_entry.id   AF-A0A9W6TJ49-F1
#
_cell.length_a   1.000
_cell.length_b   1.000
_cell.length_c   1.000
_cell.angle_alpha   90.00
_cell.angle_beta   90.00
_cell.angle_gamma   90.00
#
_symmetry.space_group_name_H-M   'P 1'
#
loop_
_entity.id
_entity.type
_entity.pdbx_description
1 polymer ?
#
loop_
_entity_poly.entity_id
_entity_poly.type
_entity_poly.pdbx_seq_one_letter_code
_entity_poly.pdbx_strand_id
1 'polypeptide(L)'
;MCGVFTSFVGVTLVVMFQNGSDLDAIASTGVVAGLMVVLSAALYGGYEVAIRLTVGGDITDTSTLLTLTGLCGLFTIPMWIIGSFLLAYSPINALYEPFGLPDSTHGLLLLMVSGLMAIVFCVFLPLSLCWTSPLETSVGCMLTIPLSGIVDTVIHHTSFSWEGIAGSALVMGGFGILEYCSVKGTPLQPEPKKKTEDASTLA
;
A
#
# COMPACT_ATOMS: atom_id res chain seq x y z
N MET A 1 17.69 -0.20 -4.67
CA MET A 1 17.41 1.25 -4.86
C MET A 1 17.08 1.59 -6.31
N CYS A 2 17.91 1.23 -7.29
CA CYS A 2 17.63 1.53 -8.71
C CYS A 2 16.24 1.06 -9.18
N GLY A 3 15.84 -0.17 -8.85
CA GLY A 3 14.51 -0.69 -9.21
C GLY A 3 13.34 0.13 -8.66
N VAL A 4 13.44 0.61 -7.40
CA VAL A 4 12.40 1.45 -6.77
C VAL A 4 12.26 2.78 -7.47
N PHE A 5 13.38 3.44 -7.79
CA PHE A 5 13.36 4.70 -8.53
C PHE A 5 12.75 4.51 -9.92
N THR A 6 13.10 3.43 -10.62
CA THR A 6 12.52 3.11 -11.93
C THR A 6 11.01 2.88 -11.83
N SER A 7 10.53 2.14 -10.83
CA SER A 7 9.09 1.94 -10.61
C SER A 7 8.39 3.24 -10.24
N PHE A 8 8.98 4.08 -9.38
CA PHE A 8 8.40 5.37 -8.99
C PHE A 8 8.24 6.33 -10.18
N VAL A 9 9.27 6.42 -11.03
CA VAL A 9 9.19 7.20 -12.28
C VAL A 9 8.12 6.64 -13.20
N GLY A 10 8.04 5.31 -13.32
CA GLY A 10 7.00 4.63 -14.10
C GLY A 10 5.59 4.98 -13.63
N VAL A 11 5.31 4.87 -12.32
CA VAL A 11 4.01 5.22 -11.73
C VAL A 11 3.69 6.70 -11.94
N THR A 12 4.66 7.59 -11.72
CA THR A 12 4.47 9.04 -11.89
C THR A 12 4.08 9.36 -13.33
N LEU A 13 4.71 8.72 -14.31
CA LEU A 13 4.40 8.86 -15.72
C LEU A 13 2.99 8.33 -16.02
N VAL A 14 2.64 7.14 -15.53
CA VAL A 14 1.29 6.56 -15.70
C VAL A 14 0.21 7.48 -15.12
N VAL A 15 0.43 8.10 -13.96
CA VAL A 15 -0.54 8.99 -13.30
C VAL A 15 -0.66 10.34 -14.00
N MET A 16 0.46 10.95 -14.39
CA MET A 16 0.46 12.26 -15.06
C MET A 16 -0.28 12.24 -16.40
N PHE A 17 -0.21 11.12 -17.12
CA PHE A 17 -0.77 11.01 -18.47
C PHE A 17 -2.18 10.40 -18.51
N GLN A 18 -2.62 9.68 -17.47
CA GLN A 18 -4.01 9.22 -17.38
C GLN A 18 -4.99 10.33 -16.96
N ASN A 19 -4.51 11.38 -16.29
CA ASN A 19 -5.36 12.39 -15.64
C ASN A 19 -5.27 13.79 -16.27
N GLY A 20 -5.01 13.93 -17.57
CA GLY A 20 -4.85 15.25 -18.22
C GLY A 20 -5.99 16.26 -17.97
N SER A 21 -7.19 15.81 -17.60
CA SER A 21 -8.34 16.62 -17.16
C SER A 21 -8.54 16.70 -15.64
N ASP A 22 -8.14 15.67 -14.89
CA ASP A 22 -8.35 15.55 -13.44
C ASP A 22 -7.19 16.15 -12.62
N LEU A 23 -6.01 16.30 -13.21
CA LEU A 23 -4.85 16.93 -12.54
C LEU A 23 -5.15 18.39 -12.17
N ASP A 24 -5.96 19.07 -12.99
CA ASP A 24 -6.43 20.44 -12.73
C ASP A 24 -7.44 20.47 -11.56
N ALA A 25 -8.28 19.43 -11.44
CA ALA A 25 -9.20 19.26 -10.31
C ALA A 25 -8.45 18.85 -9.00
N ILE A 26 -7.40 18.04 -9.11
CA ILE A 26 -6.50 17.68 -8.00
C ILE A 26 -5.66 18.90 -7.59
N ALA A 27 -5.19 19.71 -8.54
CA ALA A 27 -4.53 20.98 -8.25
C ALA A 27 -5.47 22.01 -7.61
N SER A 28 -6.75 21.99 -7.98
CA SER A 28 -7.81 22.76 -7.31
C SER A 28 -8.14 22.21 -5.91
N THR A 29 -7.84 20.93 -5.65
CA THR A 29 -7.90 20.34 -4.31
C THR A 29 -6.66 20.84 -3.56
N GLY A 30 -6.80 22.01 -2.92
CA GLY A 30 -5.69 22.82 -2.43
C GLY A 30 -4.65 22.10 -1.58
N VAL A 31 -3.51 22.77 -1.36
CA VAL A 31 -2.29 22.31 -0.68
C VAL A 31 -2.53 21.45 0.58
N VAL A 32 -3.60 21.72 1.34
CA VAL A 32 -4.01 20.96 2.52
C VAL A 32 -4.30 19.49 2.21
N ALA A 33 -5.02 19.18 1.13
CA ALA A 33 -5.32 17.80 0.75
C ALA A 33 -4.05 17.07 0.32
N GLY A 34 -3.19 17.74 -0.47
CA GLY A 34 -1.88 17.21 -0.84
C GLY A 34 -1.02 16.88 0.39
N LEU A 35 -0.98 17.78 1.38
CA LEU A 35 -0.24 17.56 2.62
C LEU A 35 -0.82 16.41 3.46
N MET A 36 -2.14 16.26 3.50
CA MET A 36 -2.81 15.13 4.16
C MET A 36 -2.51 13.79 3.48
N VAL A 37 -2.49 13.75 2.15
CA VAL A 37 -2.11 12.53 1.39
C VAL A 37 -0.66 12.16 1.66
N VAL A 38 0.26 13.12 1.62
CA VAL A 38 1.69 12.89 1.92
C VAL A 38 1.87 12.38 3.35
N LEU A 39 1.18 12.99 4.31
CA LEU A 39 1.21 12.55 5.71
C LEU A 39 0.67 11.13 5.87
N SER A 40 -0.46 10.81 5.22
CA SER A 40 -1.04 9.46 5.22
C SER A 40 -0.07 8.42 4.65
N ALA A 41 0.57 8.73 3.52
CA ALA A 41 1.56 7.85 2.90
C ALA A 41 2.79 7.61 3.81
N ALA A 42 3.29 8.65 4.48
CA ALA A 42 4.39 8.54 5.42
C ALA A 42 4.04 7.69 6.65
N LEU A 43 2.84 7.87 7.21
CA LEU A 43 2.34 7.07 8.33
C LEU A 43 2.13 5.60 7.94
N TYR A 44 1.59 5.35 6.74
CA TYR A 44 1.38 3.99 6.23
C TYR A 44 2.70 3.25 6.00
N GLY A 45 3.66 3.88 5.32
CA GLY A 45 5.00 3.28 5.14
C GLY A 45 5.73 3.09 6.48
N GLY A 46 5.57 4.04 7.41
CA GLY A 46 6.08 3.92 8.77
C GLY A 46 5.48 2.73 9.53
N TYR A 47 4.16 2.51 9.39
CA TYR A 47 3.45 1.36 9.95
C TYR A 47 3.98 0.03 9.39
N GLU A 48 4.13 -0.10 8.07
CA GLU A 48 4.65 -1.32 7.45
C GLU A 48 6.07 -1.66 7.93
N VAL A 49 6.94 -0.65 8.03
CA VAL A 49 8.31 -0.82 8.54
C VAL A 49 8.30 -1.13 10.03
N ALA A 50 7.48 -0.44 10.83
CA ALA A 50 7.36 -0.71 12.26
C ALA A 50 6.90 -2.14 12.53
N ILE A 51 5.91 -2.64 11.79
CA ILE A 51 5.48 -4.04 11.85
C ILE A 51 6.66 -4.96 11.54
N ARG A 52 7.36 -4.74 10.43
CA ARG A 52 8.52 -5.58 10.06
C ARG A 52 9.62 -5.58 11.13
N LEU A 53 9.86 -4.44 11.78
CA LEU A 53 10.84 -4.32 12.87
C LEU A 53 10.38 -5.00 14.16
N THR A 54 9.09 -4.89 14.51
CA THR A 54 8.52 -5.55 15.69
C THR A 54 8.51 -7.07 15.59
N VAL A 55 8.43 -7.59 14.35
CA VAL A 55 8.51 -9.03 14.09
C VAL A 55 9.92 -9.56 14.32
N GLY A 56 10.96 -8.79 14.02
CA GLY A 56 12.34 -9.20 14.25
C GLY A 56 12.78 -10.42 13.42
N GLY A 57 14.04 -10.85 13.59
CA GLY A 57 14.63 -11.96 12.84
C GLY A 57 14.16 -13.35 13.29
N ASP A 58 13.57 -13.44 14.48
CA ASP A 58 12.78 -14.60 14.88
C ASP A 58 11.44 -14.46 14.22
N ILE A 59 11.07 -15.40 13.35
CA ILE A 59 9.78 -15.46 12.68
C ILE A 59 8.72 -15.57 13.80
N THR A 60 8.28 -14.43 14.34
CA THR A 60 7.12 -14.38 15.22
C THR A 60 5.99 -14.95 14.38
N ASP A 61 5.36 -16.00 14.90
CA ASP A 61 4.46 -16.85 14.12
C ASP A 61 3.57 -16.00 13.21
N THR A 62 3.44 -16.37 11.94
CA THR A 62 2.58 -15.68 10.97
C THR A 62 1.16 -15.44 11.52
N SER A 63 0.70 -16.30 12.42
CA SER A 63 -0.51 -16.15 13.21
C SER A 63 -0.51 -14.92 14.12
N THR A 64 0.59 -14.59 14.78
CA THR A 64 0.76 -13.39 15.63
C THR A 64 0.63 -12.12 14.80
N LEU A 65 1.26 -12.08 13.62
CA LEU A 65 1.14 -10.95 12.69
C LEU A 65 -0.29 -10.74 12.18
N LEU A 66 -0.95 -11.83 11.79
CA LEU A 66 -2.34 -11.79 11.35
C LEU A 66 -3.27 -11.40 12.52
N THR A 67 -2.98 -11.86 13.73
CA THR A 67 -3.73 -11.49 14.95
C THR A 67 -3.56 -10.02 15.29
N LEU A 68 -2.34 -9.48 15.19
CA LEU A 68 -2.07 -8.06 15.42
C LEU A 68 -2.73 -7.18 14.36
N THR A 69 -2.70 -7.61 13.10
CA THR A 69 -3.42 -6.93 12.00
C THR A 69 -4.93 -6.98 12.22
N GLY A 70 -5.47 -8.13 12.60
CA GLY A 70 -6.89 -8.29 12.93
C GLY A 70 -7.31 -7.45 14.13
N LEU A 71 -6.45 -7.35 15.16
CA LEU A 71 -6.69 -6.51 16.33
C LEU A 71 -6.64 -5.02 15.99
N CYS A 72 -5.70 -4.60 15.12
CA CYS A 72 -5.66 -3.25 14.57
C CYS A 72 -6.97 -2.94 13.83
N GLY A 73 -7.43 -3.85 12.96
CA GLY A 73 -8.72 -3.75 12.31
C GLY A 73 -9.88 -3.63 13.32
N LEU A 74 -9.87 -4.44 14.38
CA LEU A 74 -10.89 -4.41 15.42
C LEU A 74 -10.95 -3.06 16.15
N PHE A 75 -9.81 -2.37 16.35
CA PHE A 75 -9.78 -1.01 16.90
C PHE A 75 -10.16 0.06 15.86
N THR A 76 -9.87 -0.17 14.58
CA THR A 76 -10.23 0.75 13.50
C THR A 76 -11.72 0.75 13.20
N ILE A 77 -12.42 -0.39 13.29
CA ILE A 77 -13.89 -0.46 13.04
C ILE A 77 -14.70 0.51 13.91
N PRO A 78 -14.60 0.54 15.25
CA PRO A 78 -15.35 1.48 16.07
C PRO A 78 -14.93 2.93 15.79
N MET A 79 -13.64 3.18 15.54
CA MET A 79 -13.15 4.50 15.16
C MET A 79 -13.74 4.96 13.82
N TRP A 80 -13.88 4.06 12.86
CA TRP A 80 -14.53 4.31 11.58
C TRP A 80 -16.03 4.59 11.76
N ILE A 81 -16.75 3.80 12.55
CA ILE A 81 -18.18 4.03 12.85
C ILE A 81 -18.38 5.42 13.47
N ILE A 82 -17.55 5.79 14.45
CA ILE A 82 -17.60 7.11 15.10
C ILE A 82 -17.28 8.21 14.07
N GLY A 83 -16.26 8.01 13.23
CA GLY A 83 -15.88 8.94 12.16
C GLY A 83 -17.00 9.15 11.14
N SER A 84 -17.61 8.07 10.64
CA SER A 84 -18.74 8.15 9.70
C SER A 84 -19.96 8.82 10.32
N PHE A 85 -20.27 8.55 11.60
CA PHE A 85 -21.33 9.26 12.31
C PHE A 85 -21.02 10.75 12.48
N LEU A 86 -19.77 11.08 12.77
CA LEU A 86 -19.30 12.46 12.89
C LEU A 86 -19.41 13.21 11.56
N LEU A 87 -19.06 12.58 10.43
CA LEU A 87 -19.22 13.15 9.09
C LEU A 87 -20.70 13.35 8.73
N ALA A 88 -21.53 12.34 8.99
CA ALA A 88 -22.97 12.39 8.70
C ALA A 88 -23.74 13.41 9.53
N TYR A 89 -23.28 13.72 10.75
CA TYR A 89 -23.90 14.72 11.62
C TYR A 89 -23.07 16.03 11.69
N SER A 90 -22.09 16.21 10.81
CA SER A 90 -21.21 17.37 10.88
C SER A 90 -21.97 18.66 10.53
N PRO A 91 -21.82 19.75 11.32
CA PRO A 91 -22.43 21.05 11.04
C PRO A 91 -21.69 21.83 9.93
N ILE A 92 -20.62 21.27 9.37
CA ILE A 92 -19.80 21.90 8.34
C ILE A 92 -20.25 21.33 7.00
N ASN A 93 -20.89 22.14 6.16
CA ASN A 93 -21.46 21.69 4.88
C ASN A 93 -20.43 21.07 3.90
N ALA A 94 -19.13 21.29 4.12
CA ALA A 94 -18.04 20.68 3.35
C ALA A 94 -17.65 19.27 3.81
N LEU A 95 -18.08 18.85 5.01
CA LEU A 95 -17.74 17.56 5.61
C LEU A 95 -18.98 16.64 5.75
N TYR A 96 -20.14 17.13 5.30
CA TYR A 96 -21.39 16.39 5.30
C TYR A 96 -21.37 15.38 4.18
N GLU A 97 -21.27 14.11 4.54
CA GLU A 97 -21.41 12.99 3.63
C GLU A 97 -22.62 12.16 4.06
N PRO A 98 -23.67 12.04 3.22
CA PRO A 98 -24.83 11.23 3.56
C PRO A 98 -24.40 9.76 3.66
N PHE A 99 -24.95 9.03 4.63
CA PHE A 99 -24.87 7.57 4.68
C PHE A 99 -25.66 6.96 3.51
N GLY A 100 -25.10 7.05 2.31
CA GLY A 100 -25.66 6.55 1.07
C GLY A 100 -25.22 5.11 0.85
N LEU A 101 -25.91 4.15 1.46
CA LEU A 101 -25.88 2.80 0.93
C LEU A 101 -26.56 2.81 -0.45
N PRO A 102 -25.96 2.21 -1.49
CA PRO A 102 -26.56 2.21 -2.81
C PRO A 102 -27.90 1.47 -2.79
N ASP A 103 -28.99 2.17 -3.12
CA ASP A 103 -30.35 1.58 -3.23
C ASP A 103 -30.47 0.55 -4.37
N SER A 104 -29.51 0.53 -5.29
CA SER A 104 -29.49 -0.41 -6.41
C SER A 104 -28.86 -1.75 -6.02
N THR A 105 -29.52 -2.87 -6.36
CA THR A 105 -29.00 -4.23 -6.13
C THR A 105 -27.62 -4.45 -6.75
N HIS A 106 -27.38 -3.84 -7.92
CA HIS A 106 -26.08 -3.90 -8.59
C HIS A 106 -24.99 -3.14 -7.81
N GLY A 107 -25.29 -1.95 -7.30
CA GLY A 107 -24.36 -1.18 -6.47
C GLY A 107 -24.01 -1.89 -5.16
N LEU A 108 -25.00 -2.55 -4.53
CA LEU A 108 -24.76 -3.36 -3.34
C LEU A 108 -23.85 -4.58 -3.65
N LEU A 109 -24.06 -5.24 -4.78
CA LEU A 109 -23.21 -6.37 -5.22
C LEU A 109 -21.77 -5.92 -5.43
N LEU A 110 -21.55 -4.83 -6.18
CA LEU A 110 -20.23 -4.24 -6.40
C LEU A 110 -19.55 -3.85 -5.08
N LEU A 111 -20.29 -3.25 -4.15
CA LEU A 111 -19.79 -2.91 -2.83
C LEU A 111 -19.34 -4.16 -2.05
N MET A 112 -20.17 -5.21 -2.07
CA MET A 112 -19.84 -6.49 -1.41
C MET A 112 -18.60 -7.15 -2.02
N VAL A 113 -18.48 -7.16 -3.35
CA VAL A 113 -17.31 -7.70 -4.05
C VAL A 113 -16.05 -6.88 -3.74
N SER A 114 -16.14 -5.55 -3.78
CA SER A 114 -15.04 -4.67 -3.39
C SER A 114 -14.62 -4.88 -1.94
N GLY A 115 -15.59 -5.02 -1.03
CA GLY A 115 -15.33 -5.30 0.38
C GLY A 115 -14.63 -6.65 0.58
N LEU A 116 -15.07 -7.69 -0.13
CA LEU A 116 -14.41 -9.00 -0.10
C LEU A 116 -12.98 -8.92 -0.61
N MET A 117 -12.74 -8.23 -1.73
CA MET A 117 -11.38 -8.03 -2.26
C MET A 117 -10.50 -7.24 -1.30
N ALA A 118 -11.04 -6.22 -0.62
CA ALA A 118 -10.33 -5.48 0.41
C ALA A 118 -9.98 -6.38 1.61
N ILE A 119 -10.87 -7.27 2.05
CA ILE A 119 -10.58 -8.24 3.12
C ILE A 119 -9.44 -9.18 2.70
N VAL A 120 -9.50 -9.71 1.48
CA VAL A 120 -8.42 -10.53 0.91
C VAL A 120 -7.11 -9.73 0.94
N PHE A 121 -7.10 -8.51 0.42
CA PHE A 121 -5.91 -7.65 0.44
C PHE A 121 -5.37 -7.43 1.86
N CYS A 122 -6.22 -7.13 2.83
CA CYS A 122 -5.83 -6.93 4.24
C CYS A 122 -5.23 -8.17 4.90
N VAL A 123 -5.60 -9.38 4.48
CA VAL A 123 -5.02 -10.63 4.99
C VAL A 123 -3.70 -10.95 4.30
N PHE A 124 -3.62 -10.77 2.98
CA PHE A 124 -2.43 -11.10 2.18
C PHE A 124 -1.30 -10.08 2.33
N LEU A 125 -1.61 -8.81 2.60
CA LEU A 125 -0.61 -7.77 2.79
C LEU A 125 0.39 -8.07 3.94
N PRO A 126 -0.03 -8.34 5.18
CA PRO A 126 0.91 -8.70 6.25
C PRO A 126 1.66 -10.01 5.99
N LEU A 127 1.06 -10.97 5.27
CA LEU A 127 1.74 -12.19 4.82
C LEU A 127 2.87 -11.86 3.84
N SER A 128 2.62 -10.98 2.87
CA SER A 128 3.61 -10.49 1.92
C SER A 128 4.75 -9.76 2.64
N LEU A 129 4.43 -8.89 3.60
CA LEU A 129 5.42 -8.17 4.41
C LEU A 129 6.32 -9.12 5.23
N CYS A 130 5.77 -10.25 5.67
CA CYS A 130 6.52 -11.29 6.40
C CYS A 130 7.47 -12.06 5.46
N TRP A 131 6.97 -12.51 4.31
CA TRP A 131 7.72 -13.37 3.39
C TRP A 131 8.77 -12.64 2.56
N THR A 132 8.54 -11.37 2.22
CA THR A 132 9.39 -10.62 1.30
C THR A 132 10.15 -9.53 2.04
N SER A 133 9.93 -8.27 1.66
CA SER A 133 10.35 -7.07 2.37
C SER A 133 9.26 -5.99 2.22
N PRO A 134 9.16 -5.02 3.15
CA PRO A 134 8.24 -3.89 3.00
C PRO A 134 8.42 -3.15 1.67
N LEU A 135 9.67 -3.08 1.21
CA LEU A 135 10.03 -2.42 -0.04
C LEU A 135 9.54 -3.18 -1.27
N GLU A 136 9.69 -4.50 -1.30
CA GLU A 136 9.20 -5.35 -2.40
C GLU A 136 7.66 -5.39 -2.43
N THR A 137 7.02 -5.52 -1.26
CA THR A 137 5.56 -5.49 -1.14
C THR A 137 4.98 -4.15 -1.63
N SER A 138 5.61 -3.02 -1.27
CA SER A 138 5.18 -1.69 -1.75
C SER A 138 5.28 -1.54 -3.27
N VAL A 139 6.36 -2.04 -3.89
CA VAL A 139 6.50 -2.04 -5.37
C VAL A 139 5.51 -2.99 -6.02
N GLY A 140 5.20 -4.13 -5.39
CA GLY A 140 4.13 -5.04 -5.83
C GLY A 140 2.76 -4.35 -5.84
N CYS A 141 2.43 -3.57 -4.81
CA CYS A 141 1.21 -2.76 -4.78
C CYS A 141 1.17 -1.74 -5.93
N MET A 142 2.30 -1.11 -6.26
CA MET A 142 2.39 -0.19 -7.40
C MET A 142 2.16 -0.89 -8.75
N LEU A 143 2.53 -2.17 -8.88
CA LEU A 143 2.31 -2.98 -10.08
C LEU A 143 0.82 -3.26 -10.35
N THR A 144 -0.03 -3.10 -9.34
CA THR A 144 -1.49 -3.16 -9.51
C THR A 144 -2.00 -2.04 -10.43
N ILE A 145 -1.33 -0.88 -10.47
CA ILE A 145 -1.72 0.25 -11.33
C ILE A 145 -1.65 -0.13 -12.82
N PRO A 146 -0.51 -0.57 -13.37
CA PRO A 146 -0.44 -0.99 -14.76
C PRO A 146 -1.28 -2.25 -15.03
N LEU A 147 -1.41 -3.17 -14.06
CA LEU A 147 -2.26 -4.35 -14.21
C LEU A 147 -3.74 -3.97 -14.35
N SER A 148 -4.22 -3.03 -13.54
CA SER A 148 -5.56 -2.47 -13.63
C SER A 148 -5.78 -1.80 -15.00
N GLY A 149 -4.80 -1.04 -15.49
CA GLY A 149 -4.85 -0.46 -16.83
C GLY A 149 -4.97 -1.53 -17.93
N ILE A 150 -4.17 -2.60 -17.87
CA ILE A 150 -4.23 -3.71 -18.85
C ILE A 150 -5.61 -4.37 -18.83
N VAL A 151 -6.16 -4.65 -17.65
CA VAL A 151 -7.49 -5.25 -17.49
C VAL A 151 -8.56 -4.33 -18.09
N ASP A 152 -8.49 -3.03 -17.81
CA ASP A 152 -9.42 -2.04 -18.34
C ASP A 152 -9.39 -1.99 -19.87
N THR A 153 -8.21 -2.04 -20.48
CA THR A 153 -8.08 -2.06 -21.95
C THR A 153 -8.57 -3.36 -22.59
N VAL A 154 -8.34 -4.50 -21.95
CA VAL A 154 -8.83 -5.80 -22.45
C VAL A 154 -10.35 -5.87 -22.38
N ILE A 155 -10.97 -5.30 -21.35
CA ILE A 155 -12.43 -5.38 -21.13
C ILE A 155 -13.18 -4.26 -21.86
N HIS A 156 -12.70 -3.01 -21.81
CA HIS A 156 -13.40 -1.83 -22.33
C HIS A 156 -12.87 -1.34 -23.68
N HIS A 157 -11.88 -2.00 -24.29
CA HIS A 157 -11.26 -1.63 -25.57
C HIS A 157 -10.80 -0.16 -25.63
N THR A 158 -10.35 0.38 -24.50
CA THR A 158 -9.87 1.76 -24.39
C THR A 158 -8.54 1.94 -25.14
N SER A 159 -8.37 3.09 -25.80
CA SER A 159 -7.13 3.40 -26.50
C SER A 159 -6.06 3.84 -25.51
N PHE A 160 -5.05 3.00 -25.27
CA PHE A 160 -3.92 3.38 -24.42
C PHE A 160 -3.12 4.50 -25.07
N SER A 161 -2.82 5.56 -24.32
CA SER A 161 -1.75 6.47 -24.72
C SER A 161 -0.42 5.73 -24.68
N TRP A 162 0.46 6.05 -25.63
CA TRP A 162 1.83 5.52 -25.69
C TRP A 162 2.59 5.73 -24.37
N GLU A 163 2.29 6.82 -23.66
CA GLU A 163 2.89 7.15 -22.36
C GLU A 163 2.48 6.15 -21.27
N GLY A 164 1.22 5.72 -21.23
CA GLY A 164 0.75 4.72 -20.26
C GLY A 164 1.42 3.36 -20.44
N ILE A 165 1.70 2.98 -21.70
CA ILE A 165 2.43 1.75 -22.03
C ILE A 165 3.90 1.87 -21.60
N ALA A 166 4.54 3.00 -21.90
CA ALA A 166 5.92 3.27 -21.50
C ALA A 166 6.08 3.29 -19.97
N GLY A 167 5.16 3.94 -19.27
CA GLY A 167 5.12 3.97 -17.81
C GLY A 167 4.89 2.58 -17.21
N SER A 168 3.97 1.80 -17.77
CA SER A 168 3.73 0.41 -17.35
C SER A 168 4.97 -0.48 -17.53
N ALA A 169 5.69 -0.32 -18.63
CA ALA A 169 6.95 -1.03 -18.89
C ALA A 169 8.04 -0.63 -17.87
N LEU A 170 8.12 0.64 -17.48
CA LEU A 170 9.03 1.12 -16.43
C LEU A 170 8.70 0.52 -15.05
N VAL A 171 7.42 0.42 -14.69
CA VAL A 171 7.00 -0.22 -13.43
C VAL A 171 7.37 -1.70 -13.42
N MET A 172 7.07 -2.42 -14.51
CA MET A 172 7.41 -3.84 -14.68
C MET A 172 8.92 -4.07 -14.66
N GLY A 173 9.68 -3.21 -15.34
CA GLY A 173 11.14 -3.23 -15.36
C GLY A 173 11.74 -2.95 -13.98
N GLY A 174 11.20 -1.96 -13.25
CA GLY A 174 11.63 -1.64 -11.89
C GLY A 174 11.42 -2.80 -10.91
N PHE A 175 10.26 -3.47 -10.99
CA PHE A 175 10.00 -4.71 -10.24
C PHE A 175 10.97 -5.84 -10.64
N GLY A 176 11.18 -6.08 -11.94
CA GLY A 176 12.10 -7.11 -12.41
C GLY A 176 13.56 -6.89 -11.98
N ILE A 177 14.03 -5.64 -11.93
CA ILE A 177 15.35 -5.29 -11.40
C ILE A 177 15.43 -5.56 -9.90
N LEU A 178 14.34 -5.29 -9.18
CA LEU A 178 14.25 -5.49 -7.74
C LEU A 178 14.30 -6.97 -7.37
N GLU A 179 13.52 -7.79 -8.07
CA GLU A 179 13.55 -9.26 -7.99
C GLU A 179 14.92 -9.83 -8.35
N TYR A 180 15.52 -9.35 -9.45
CA TYR A 180 16.85 -9.79 -9.87
C TYR A 180 17.90 -9.49 -8.80
N CYS A 181 17.85 -8.31 -8.18
CA CYS A 181 18.73 -7.94 -7.08
C CYS A 181 18.44 -8.75 -5.81
N SER A 182 17.17 -9.07 -5.52
CA SER A 182 16.75 -9.90 -4.39
C SER A 182 17.36 -11.30 -4.50
N VAL A 183 17.25 -11.92 -5.68
CA VAL A 183 17.79 -13.26 -5.97
C VAL A 183 19.32 -13.29 -5.95
N LYS A 184 19.98 -12.27 -6.51
CA LYS A 184 21.45 -12.23 -6.63
C LYS A 184 22.16 -11.69 -5.38
N GLY A 185 21.42 -11.03 -4.48
CA GLY A 185 21.92 -10.34 -3.29
C GLY A 185 22.21 -11.22 -2.08
N THR A 186 22.13 -12.55 -2.16
CA THR A 186 22.59 -13.43 -1.06
C THR A 186 24.08 -13.70 -1.19
N PRO A 187 24.91 -12.94 -0.45
CA PRO A 187 25.87 -13.57 0.45
C PRO A 187 25.55 -13.10 1.87
N LEU A 188 25.21 -14.08 2.72
CA LEU A 188 25.25 -14.08 4.18
C LEU A 188 25.74 -12.76 4.81
N GLN A 189 24.85 -11.98 5.43
CA GLN A 189 25.28 -11.09 6.52
C GLN A 189 25.80 -12.00 7.65
N PRO A 190 27.09 -11.98 8.00
CA PRO A 190 27.51 -12.56 9.27
C PRO A 190 26.98 -11.67 10.37
N GLU A 191 26.29 -12.28 11.32
CA GLU A 191 25.84 -11.65 12.56
C GLU A 191 26.97 -10.82 13.20
N PRO A 192 26.69 -9.62 13.73
CA PRO A 192 27.66 -8.93 14.56
C PRO A 192 27.90 -9.76 15.83
N LYS A 193 29.09 -10.35 15.93
CA LYS A 193 29.63 -11.05 17.10
C LYS A 193 29.20 -10.36 18.40
N LYS A 194 28.36 -11.06 19.16
CA LYS A 194 28.11 -10.76 20.59
C LYS A 194 29.47 -10.86 21.30
N LYS A 195 30.01 -9.71 21.71
CA LYS A 195 31.23 -9.63 22.49
C LYS A 195 30.98 -10.32 23.83
N THR A 196 31.52 -11.53 23.98
CA THR A 196 31.71 -12.19 25.28
C THR A 196 32.58 -11.27 26.12
N GLU A 197 31.97 -10.46 26.97
CA GLU A 197 32.66 -9.82 28.08
C GLU A 197 32.56 -10.75 29.29
N ASP A 198 33.70 -11.40 29.49
CA ASP A 198 34.19 -12.01 30.70
C ASP A 198 33.95 -11.13 31.92
N ALA A 199 33.23 -11.65 32.90
CA ALA A 199 33.26 -11.16 34.28
C ALA A 199 32.91 -12.30 35.23
N SER A 200 33.71 -13.36 35.19
CA SER A 200 33.97 -14.13 36.41
C SER A 200 35.03 -13.36 37.20
N THR A 201 34.62 -12.49 38.12
CA THR A 201 35.44 -12.10 39.28
C THR A 201 34.60 -11.39 40.33
N LEU A 202 34.95 -11.61 41.60
CA LEU A 202 34.27 -11.25 42.86
C LEU A 202 33.26 -12.34 43.28
N ALA A 203 33.61 -13.39 44.02
CA ALA A 203 34.45 -13.44 45.23
C ALA A 203 34.10 -12.35 46.25
#